data_AF-A0A388L101-F1
#
_entry.id   AF-A0A388L101-F1
#
_cell.length_a   1.000
_cell.length_b   1.000
_cell.length_c   1.000
_cell.angle_alpha   90.00
_cell.angle_beta   90.00
_cell.angle_gamma   90.00
#
_symmetry.space_group_name_H-M   'P 1'
#
loop_
_entity.id
_entity.type
_entity.pdbx_description
1 polymer ?
#
loop_
_entity_poly.entity_id
_entity_poly.type
_entity_poly.pdbx_seq_one_letter_code
_entity_poly.pdbx_strand_id
1 'polypeptide(L)'
;MREKKRRVEAANAAMQELEEVRDAVTTQLIPQVDLQRKVEIIAQSVERLAKVQERHFEFSRSQEISVRSMRTGLRDFARELVGAVGSEVTHRLEKTERFCVGAIEGVKVAAPKEEEARPRGEPIKVKFPDSYSGKREENFDNWDANVKTYVHLQQVSPDQRVLIAIHALRDEAANFARSQVRAANCSDDPVAYSSFTSLTEFLKLLRERFADVGRSVKTSDMEECKGTQGHNG
;
A
#
# COMPACT_ATOMS: atom_id res chain seq x y z
N MET A 1 -30.34 -14.07 21.37
CA MET A 1 -31.54 -13.19 21.38
C MET A 1 -32.29 -13.18 22.71
N ARG A 2 -32.67 -14.34 23.28
CA ARG A 2 -33.43 -14.40 24.54
C ARG A 2 -32.74 -13.73 25.73
N GLU A 3 -31.45 -13.96 25.94
CA GLU A 3 -30.72 -13.37 27.09
C GLU A 3 -30.52 -11.85 26.95
N LYS A 4 -30.24 -11.36 25.74
CA LYS A 4 -30.17 -9.91 25.47
C LYS A 4 -31.50 -9.22 25.76
N LYS A 5 -32.61 -9.84 25.34
CA LYS A 5 -33.97 -9.36 25.61
C LYS A 5 -34.25 -9.31 27.12
N ARG A 6 -33.94 -10.38 27.86
CA ARG A 6 -34.10 -10.46 29.32
C ARG A 6 -33.34 -9.35 30.06
N ARG A 7 -32.12 -9.03 29.62
CA ARG A 7 -31.31 -7.97 30.23
C ARG A 7 -31.87 -6.57 29.99
N VAL A 8 -32.40 -6.31 28.79
CA VAL A 8 -33.06 -5.04 28.46
C VAL A 8 -34.34 -4.89 29.29
N GLU A 9 -35.13 -5.95 29.41
CA GLU A 9 -36.33 -5.95 30.27
C GLU A 9 -35.98 -5.69 31.74
N ALA A 10 -34.91 -6.32 32.25
CA ALA A 10 -34.43 -6.08 33.61
C ALA A 10 -33.93 -4.64 33.83
N ALA A 11 -33.26 -4.04 32.84
CA ALA A 11 -32.82 -2.65 32.89
C ALA A 11 -34.00 -1.67 32.89
N ASN A 12 -35.02 -1.91 32.06
CA ASN A 12 -36.24 -1.11 32.04
C ASN A 12 -37.00 -1.19 33.38
N ALA A 13 -37.11 -2.39 33.96
CA ALA A 13 -37.72 -2.55 35.28
C ALA A 13 -36.95 -1.81 36.39
N ALA A 14 -35.61 -1.82 36.34
CA ALA A 14 -34.78 -1.06 37.29
C ALA A 14 -34.94 0.47 37.14
N MET A 15 -35.10 0.97 35.90
CA MET A 15 -35.40 2.37 35.65
C MET A 15 -36.78 2.77 36.20
N GLN A 16 -37.78 1.90 36.05
CA GLN A 16 -39.12 2.13 36.60
C GLN A 16 -39.11 2.20 38.13
N GLU A 17 -38.38 1.31 38.81
CA GLU A 17 -38.23 1.36 40.28
C GLU A 17 -37.51 2.65 40.76
N LEU A 18 -36.53 3.16 39.99
CA LEU A 18 -35.89 4.44 40.29
C LEU A 18 -36.87 5.61 40.19
N GLU A 19 -37.73 5.58 39.17
CA GLU A 19 -38.81 6.55 38.99
C GLU A 19 -39.82 6.48 40.15
N GLU A 20 -40.23 5.28 40.57
CA GLU A 20 -41.11 5.12 41.74
C GLU A 20 -40.47 5.65 43.03
N VAL A 21 -39.16 5.43 43.24
CA VAL A 21 -38.43 5.99 44.39
C VAL A 21 -38.39 7.51 44.32
N ARG A 22 -38.11 8.09 43.15
CA ARG A 22 -38.09 9.54 42.93
C ARG A 22 -39.47 10.15 43.21
N ASP A 23 -40.54 9.50 42.77
CA ASP A 23 -41.91 9.96 42.96
C ASP A 23 -42.36 9.81 44.42
N ALA A 24 -41.97 8.72 45.10
CA ALA A 24 -42.21 8.56 46.54
C ALA A 24 -41.53 9.66 47.36
N VAL A 25 -40.28 10.02 47.02
CA VAL A 25 -39.57 11.13 47.66
C VAL A 25 -40.27 12.46 47.37
N THR A 26 -40.56 12.74 46.11
CA THR A 26 -41.08 14.06 45.70
C THR A 26 -42.50 14.31 46.19
N THR A 27 -43.37 13.33 46.06
CA THR A 27 -44.81 13.48 46.31
C THR A 27 -45.21 13.07 47.72
N GLN A 28 -44.52 12.11 48.34
CA GLN A 28 -44.89 11.61 49.67
C GLN A 28 -43.96 12.12 50.77
N LEU A 29 -42.64 12.13 50.57
CA LEU A 29 -41.69 12.49 51.64
C LEU A 29 -41.62 14.00 51.90
N ILE A 30 -41.47 14.81 50.85
CA ILE A 30 -41.29 16.27 50.94
C ILE A 30 -42.44 16.98 51.67
N PRO A 31 -43.72 16.76 51.32
CA PRO A 31 -44.83 17.45 51.98
C PRO A 31 -45.15 16.90 53.37
N GLN A 32 -44.56 15.77 53.78
CA GLN A 32 -44.92 15.14 55.03
C GLN A 32 -44.41 15.92 56.24
N VAL A 33 -45.18 15.92 57.32
CA VAL A 33 -44.82 16.61 58.57
C VAL A 33 -44.53 15.65 59.71
N ASP A 34 -45.11 14.44 59.68
CA ASP A 34 -44.85 13.40 60.66
C ASP A 34 -43.47 12.74 60.43
N LEU A 35 -42.64 12.78 61.47
CA LEU A 35 -41.26 12.30 61.40
C LEU A 35 -41.17 10.78 61.26
N GLN A 36 -42.04 10.05 61.97
CA GLN A 36 -42.06 8.59 61.90
C GLN A 36 -42.39 8.13 60.47
N ARG A 37 -43.40 8.73 59.85
CA ARG A 37 -43.78 8.44 58.47
C ARG A 37 -42.69 8.81 57.47
N LYS A 38 -41.93 9.88 57.70
CA LYS A 38 -40.76 10.22 56.87
C LYS A 38 -39.70 9.13 56.90
N VAL A 39 -39.37 8.62 58.09
CA VAL A 39 -38.37 7.57 58.26
C VAL A 39 -38.81 6.29 57.55
N GLU A 40 -40.09 5.92 57.63
CA GLU A 40 -40.64 4.77 56.90
C GLU A 40 -40.49 4.91 55.39
N ILE A 41 -40.83 6.07 54.82
CA ILE A 41 -40.70 6.33 53.38
C ILE A 41 -39.23 6.27 52.97
N ILE A 42 -38.32 6.89 53.74
CA ILE A 42 -36.88 6.84 53.48
C ILE A 42 -36.36 5.39 53.52
N ALA A 43 -36.75 4.60 54.52
CA ALA A 43 -36.32 3.21 54.64
C ALA A 43 -36.75 2.38 53.41
N GLN A 44 -37.99 2.54 52.96
CA GLN A 44 -38.50 1.85 51.77
C GLN A 44 -37.79 2.32 50.49
N SER A 45 -37.55 3.62 50.34
CA SER A 45 -36.81 4.19 49.20
C SER A 45 -35.37 3.68 49.16
N VAL A 46 -34.68 3.62 50.29
CA VAL A 46 -33.30 3.10 50.40
C VAL A 46 -33.25 1.61 50.08
N GLU A 47 -34.22 0.82 50.55
CA GLU A 47 -34.28 -0.62 50.24
C GLU A 47 -34.46 -0.86 48.73
N ARG A 48 -35.36 -0.12 48.08
CA ARG A 48 -35.56 -0.21 46.62
C ARG A 48 -34.32 0.24 45.85
N LEU A 49 -33.68 1.33 46.29
CA LEU A 49 -32.46 1.83 45.66
C LEU A 49 -31.30 0.84 45.77
N ALA A 50 -31.14 0.17 46.93
CA ALA A 50 -30.14 -0.87 47.11
C ALA A 50 -30.34 -2.04 46.14
N LYS A 51 -31.59 -2.49 45.93
CA LYS A 51 -31.92 -3.53 44.95
C LYS A 51 -31.61 -3.12 43.52
N VAL A 52 -31.88 -1.86 43.15
CA VAL A 52 -31.54 -1.34 41.82
C VAL A 52 -30.02 -1.28 41.63
N GLN A 53 -29.29 -0.80 42.64
CA GLN A 53 -27.83 -0.67 42.60
C GLN A 53 -27.15 -2.04 42.43
N GLU A 54 -27.58 -3.06 43.17
CA GLU A 54 -27.08 -4.43 43.05
C GLU A 54 -27.27 -4.97 41.63
N ARG A 55 -28.48 -4.84 41.07
CA ARG A 55 -28.78 -5.28 39.69
C ARG A 55 -27.93 -4.55 38.67
N HIS A 56 -27.72 -3.25 38.83
CA HIS A 56 -26.89 -2.45 37.93
C HIS A 56 -25.41 -2.87 37.99
N PHE A 57 -24.90 -3.13 39.20
CA PHE A 57 -23.54 -3.62 39.39
C PHE A 57 -23.34 -5.01 38.77
N GLU A 58 -24.26 -5.94 39.00
CA GLU A 58 -24.22 -7.28 38.41
C GLU A 58 -24.27 -7.24 36.88
N PHE A 59 -25.12 -6.40 36.30
CA PHE A 59 -25.18 -6.20 34.85
C PHE A 59 -23.86 -5.64 34.30
N SER A 60 -23.31 -4.61 34.93
CA SER A 60 -22.06 -3.97 34.53
C SER A 60 -20.88 -4.95 34.60
N ARG A 61 -20.77 -5.70 35.71
CA ARG A 61 -19.78 -6.76 35.89
C ARG A 61 -19.92 -7.85 34.84
N SER A 62 -21.14 -8.27 34.51
CA SER A 62 -21.39 -9.29 33.48
C SER A 62 -20.95 -8.84 32.08
N GLN A 63 -21.12 -7.55 31.75
CA GLN A 63 -20.64 -7.00 30.48
C GLN A 63 -19.11 -6.98 30.44
N GLU A 64 -18.47 -6.50 31.51
CA GLU A 64 -17.01 -6.43 31.58
C GLU A 64 -16.37 -7.82 31.39
N ILE A 65 -16.89 -8.84 32.08
CA ILE A 65 -16.43 -10.23 31.94
C ILE A 65 -16.61 -10.72 30.49
N SER A 66 -17.76 -10.45 29.87
CA SER A 66 -18.01 -10.84 28.49
C SER A 66 -17.07 -10.15 27.51
N VAL A 67 -16.85 -8.85 27.65
CA VAL A 67 -15.93 -8.07 26.81
C VAL A 67 -14.50 -8.56 26.97
N ARG A 68 -14.07 -8.80 28.21
CA ARG A 68 -12.73 -9.33 28.50
C ARG A 68 -12.55 -10.72 27.91
N SER A 69 -13.55 -11.59 28.04
CA SER A 69 -13.53 -12.93 27.44
C SER A 69 -13.42 -12.87 25.91
N MET A 70 -14.23 -12.04 25.24
CA MET A 70 -14.14 -11.83 23.79
C MET A 70 -12.76 -11.31 23.36
N ARG A 71 -12.20 -10.35 24.11
CA ARG A 71 -10.87 -9.79 23.82
C ARG A 71 -9.76 -10.85 23.95
N THR A 72 -9.82 -11.69 24.98
CA THR A 72 -8.86 -12.79 25.16
C THR A 72 -9.01 -13.82 24.06
N GLY A 73 -10.24 -14.27 23.75
CA GLY A 73 -10.48 -15.25 22.68
C GLY A 73 -9.98 -14.78 21.31
N LEU A 74 -10.19 -13.50 20.97
CA LEU A 74 -9.64 -12.93 19.73
C LEU A 74 -8.11 -12.89 19.71
N ARG A 75 -7.49 -12.56 20.85
CA ARG A 75 -6.03 -12.56 20.98
C ARG A 75 -5.45 -13.97 20.81
N ASP A 76 -6.09 -14.96 21.41
CA ASP A 76 -5.63 -16.35 21.34
C ASP A 76 -5.82 -16.90 19.93
N PHE A 77 -6.96 -16.62 19.28
CA PHE A 77 -7.18 -16.92 17.87
C PHE A 77 -6.11 -16.31 16.95
N ALA A 78 -5.80 -15.02 17.14
CA ALA A 78 -4.76 -14.36 16.35
C ALA A 78 -3.38 -15.01 16.54
N ARG A 79 -3.05 -15.41 17.78
CA ARG A 79 -1.81 -16.12 18.09
C ARG A 79 -1.73 -17.49 17.40
N GLU A 80 -2.82 -18.24 17.44
CA GLU A 80 -2.93 -19.54 16.78
C GLU A 80 -2.79 -19.40 15.26
N LEU A 81 -3.47 -18.42 14.66
CA LEU A 81 -3.39 -18.15 13.22
C LEU A 81 -1.96 -17.78 12.80
N VAL A 82 -1.31 -16.87 13.52
CA VAL A 82 0.09 -16.49 13.25
C VAL A 82 1.03 -17.68 13.41
N GLY A 83 0.81 -18.54 14.41
CA GLY A 83 1.58 -19.77 14.60
C GLY A 83 1.41 -20.75 13.44
N ALA A 84 0.17 -21.02 13.03
CA ALA A 84 -0.14 -21.94 11.94
C ALA A 84 0.43 -21.45 10.60
N VAL A 85 0.15 -20.19 10.23
CA VAL A 85 0.69 -19.58 9.00
C VAL A 85 2.20 -19.50 9.05
N GLY A 86 2.78 -19.13 10.20
CA GLY A 86 4.22 -19.10 10.40
C GLY A 86 4.88 -20.45 10.16
N SER A 87 4.30 -21.53 10.68
CA SER A 87 4.81 -22.89 10.45
C SER A 87 4.72 -23.33 8.98
N GLU A 88 3.60 -23.05 8.30
CA GLU A 88 3.42 -23.39 6.89
C GLU A 88 4.40 -22.63 6.00
N VAL A 89 4.54 -21.31 6.22
CA VAL A 89 5.50 -20.48 5.48
C VAL A 89 6.92 -20.98 5.71
N THR A 90 7.29 -21.27 6.96
CA THR A 90 8.63 -21.79 7.30
C THR A 90 8.89 -23.13 6.61
N HIS A 91 7.93 -24.06 6.67
CA HIS A 91 8.05 -25.36 6.00
C HIS A 91 8.24 -25.22 4.49
N ARG A 92 7.49 -24.33 3.84
CA ARG A 92 7.63 -24.07 2.39
C ARG A 92 8.97 -23.43 2.05
N LEU A 93 9.46 -22.51 2.88
CA LEU A 93 10.79 -21.91 2.72
C LEU A 93 11.89 -22.96 2.84
N GLU A 94 11.89 -23.77 3.90
CA GLU A 94 12.88 -24.85 4.10
C GLU A 94 12.85 -25.90 2.99
N LYS A 95 11.67 -26.19 2.43
CA LYS A 95 11.54 -27.10 1.29
C LYS A 95 12.17 -26.51 0.03
N THR A 96 11.92 -25.24 -0.26
CA THR A 96 12.51 -24.53 -1.39
C THR A 96 14.01 -24.39 -1.22
N GLU A 97 14.49 -24.07 -0.02
CA GLU A 97 15.91 -23.98 0.30
C GLU A 97 16.62 -25.32 0.03
N ARG A 98 16.10 -26.43 0.57
CA ARG A 98 16.65 -27.76 0.31
C ARG A 98 16.61 -28.13 -1.17
N PHE A 99 15.55 -27.76 -1.88
CA PHE A 99 15.47 -27.97 -3.33
C PHE A 99 16.58 -27.21 -4.07
N CYS A 100 16.78 -25.93 -3.75
CA CYS A 100 17.83 -25.11 -4.36
C CYS A 100 19.24 -25.64 -4.03
N VAL A 101 19.50 -26.00 -2.77
CA VAL A 101 20.78 -26.60 -2.36
C VAL A 101 21.03 -27.92 -3.09
N GLY A 102 20.03 -28.81 -3.12
CA GLY A 102 20.14 -30.09 -3.82
C GLY A 102 20.33 -29.95 -5.35
N ALA A 103 19.71 -28.95 -5.98
CA ALA A 103 19.91 -28.65 -7.39
C ALA A 103 21.34 -28.17 -7.67
N ILE A 104 21.91 -27.31 -6.80
CA ILE A 104 23.30 -26.83 -6.91
C ILE A 104 24.30 -27.98 -6.69
N GLU A 105 24.06 -28.85 -5.71
CA GLU A 105 24.91 -30.01 -5.45
C GLU A 105 24.79 -31.08 -6.54
N GLY A 106 23.60 -31.31 -7.10
CA GLY A 106 23.38 -32.23 -8.22
C GLY A 106 24.14 -31.82 -9.49
N VAL A 107 24.21 -30.51 -9.77
CA VAL A 107 25.06 -29.95 -10.83
C VAL A 107 26.55 -30.23 -10.55
N LYS A 108 26.97 -30.29 -9.29
CA LYS A 108 28.36 -30.56 -8.88
C LYS A 108 28.75 -32.05 -8.96
N VAL A 109 27.80 -32.98 -8.80
CA VAL A 109 28.04 -34.44 -8.78
C VAL A 109 27.92 -35.08 -10.18
N ALA A 110 27.16 -34.48 -11.09
CA ALA A 110 27.06 -34.94 -12.48
C ALA A 110 28.23 -34.50 -13.39
N ALA A 111 29.24 -33.81 -12.84
CA ALA A 111 30.41 -33.36 -13.60
C ALA A 111 31.33 -34.55 -13.94
N PRO A 112 31.57 -34.85 -15.23
CA PRO A 112 32.77 -35.58 -15.63
C PRO A 112 33.98 -34.76 -15.20
N LYS A 113 35.09 -35.43 -14.83
CA LYS A 113 36.39 -34.76 -14.81
C LYS A 113 36.61 -34.19 -16.22
N GLU A 114 36.87 -32.89 -16.29
CA GLU A 114 37.00 -32.04 -17.49
C GLU A 114 35.72 -31.26 -17.85
N GLU A 115 35.49 -30.16 -17.14
CA GLU A 115 35.01 -28.94 -17.79
C GLU A 115 35.83 -27.79 -17.20
N GLU A 116 36.67 -27.22 -18.05
CA GLU A 116 37.43 -25.99 -17.81
C GLU A 116 36.57 -24.92 -17.13
N ALA A 117 37.24 -24.07 -16.36
CA ALA A 117 36.66 -22.80 -16.00
C ALA A 117 36.13 -22.06 -17.25
N ARG A 118 34.85 -21.61 -17.18
CA ARG A 118 34.18 -20.48 -17.89
C ARG A 118 33.26 -20.84 -19.09
N PRO A 119 32.13 -20.11 -19.26
CA PRO A 119 32.08 -18.64 -19.41
C PRO A 119 31.19 -17.94 -18.38
N ARG A 120 31.79 -17.13 -17.48
CA ARG A 120 31.22 -15.79 -17.30
C ARG A 120 31.24 -15.23 -18.70
N GLY A 121 30.08 -15.06 -19.34
CA GLY A 121 30.02 -14.35 -20.61
C GLY A 121 30.76 -13.05 -20.38
N GLU A 122 31.96 -12.93 -20.93
CA GLU A 122 32.66 -11.67 -20.92
C GLU A 122 31.69 -10.72 -21.60
N PRO A 123 31.36 -9.56 -20.99
CA PRO A 123 30.57 -8.56 -21.67
C PRO A 123 31.20 -8.37 -23.05
N ILE A 124 30.44 -8.69 -24.10
CA ILE A 124 30.95 -8.61 -25.46
C ILE A 124 31.49 -7.20 -25.59
N LYS A 125 32.77 -7.02 -25.94
CA LYS A 125 33.41 -5.70 -25.98
C LYS A 125 32.80 -4.87 -27.11
N VAL A 126 31.61 -4.34 -26.85
CA VAL A 126 30.85 -3.48 -27.73
C VAL A 126 31.17 -2.03 -27.41
N LYS A 127 31.13 -1.20 -28.44
CA LYS A 127 31.29 0.24 -28.25
C LYS A 127 30.09 0.75 -27.45
N PHE A 128 30.36 1.68 -26.53
CA PHE A 128 29.30 2.41 -25.84
C PHE A 128 28.39 3.10 -26.88
N PRO A 129 27.07 3.20 -26.65
CA PRO A 129 26.15 3.82 -27.61
C PRO A 129 26.60 5.22 -28.03
N ASP A 130 26.35 5.55 -29.30
CA ASP A 130 26.52 6.91 -29.78
C ASP A 130 25.68 7.87 -28.93
N SER A 131 26.16 9.10 -28.79
CA SER A 131 25.44 10.09 -27.98
C SER A 131 24.25 10.68 -28.74
N TYR A 132 23.17 10.97 -28.04
CA TYR A 132 22.00 11.67 -28.57
C TYR A 132 21.83 13.03 -27.88
N SER A 133 21.80 14.10 -28.67
CA SER A 133 21.69 15.49 -28.19
C SER A 133 20.25 16.01 -28.21
N GLY A 134 19.33 15.31 -28.88
CA GLY A 134 17.94 15.76 -29.05
C GLY A 134 17.74 16.66 -30.27
N LYS A 135 18.73 16.74 -31.17
CA LYS A 135 18.63 17.51 -32.41
C LYS A 135 17.73 16.81 -33.42
N ARG A 136 17.07 17.60 -34.28
CA ARG A 136 16.10 17.10 -35.27
C ARG A 136 16.75 16.22 -36.34
N GLU A 137 18.01 16.47 -36.65
CA GLU A 137 18.79 15.73 -37.65
C GLU A 137 19.24 14.35 -37.13
N GLU A 138 19.22 14.14 -35.82
CA GLU A 138 19.61 12.88 -35.19
C GLU A 138 18.44 11.89 -35.19
N ASN A 139 18.69 10.67 -35.67
CA ASN A 139 17.68 9.62 -35.72
C ASN A 139 17.49 8.97 -34.34
N PHE A 140 16.42 9.36 -33.64
CA PHE A 140 16.05 8.80 -32.34
C PHE A 140 15.84 7.28 -32.36
N ASP A 141 15.14 6.76 -33.38
CA ASP A 141 14.83 5.33 -33.47
C ASP A 141 16.11 4.49 -33.60
N ASN A 142 17.11 4.98 -34.34
CA ASN A 142 18.42 4.36 -34.45
C ASN A 142 19.20 4.40 -33.12
N TRP A 143 19.16 5.54 -32.43
CA TRP A 143 19.81 5.67 -31.12
C TRP A 143 19.17 4.77 -30.05
N ASP A 144 17.83 4.73 -29.99
CA ASP A 144 17.06 3.83 -29.11
C ASP A 144 17.46 2.37 -29.35
N ALA A 145 17.46 1.93 -30.61
CA ALA A 145 17.87 0.58 -30.98
C ALA A 145 19.31 0.26 -30.55
N ASN A 146 20.24 1.21 -30.68
CA ASN A 146 21.62 1.06 -30.23
C ASN A 146 21.73 0.91 -28.71
N VAL A 147 20.99 1.72 -27.93
CA VAL A 147 20.96 1.60 -26.47
C VAL A 147 20.39 0.25 -26.03
N LYS A 148 19.27 -0.18 -26.60
CA LYS A 148 18.65 -1.49 -26.30
C LYS A 148 19.58 -2.65 -26.63
N THR A 149 20.23 -2.59 -27.79
CA THR A 149 21.21 -3.60 -28.22
C THR A 149 22.40 -3.65 -27.28
N TYR A 150 22.97 -2.49 -26.91
CA TYR A 150 24.10 -2.42 -25.98
C TYR A 150 23.74 -3.01 -24.62
N VAL A 151 22.61 -2.59 -24.05
CA VAL A 151 22.10 -3.10 -22.76
C VAL A 151 21.93 -4.61 -22.77
N HIS A 152 21.43 -5.17 -23.87
CA HIS A 152 21.26 -6.61 -24.04
C HIS A 152 22.60 -7.36 -24.14
N LEU A 153 23.52 -6.89 -25.00
CA LEU A 153 24.83 -7.52 -25.21
C LEU A 153 25.74 -7.42 -23.98
N GLN A 154 25.61 -6.36 -23.19
CA GLN A 154 26.35 -6.15 -21.93
C GLN A 154 25.69 -6.82 -20.72
N GLN A 155 24.55 -7.50 -20.90
CA GLN A 155 23.79 -8.17 -19.84
C GLN A 155 23.52 -7.27 -18.63
N VAL A 156 23.16 -6.01 -18.90
CA VAL A 156 22.99 -5.00 -17.86
C VAL A 156 21.76 -5.31 -17.01
N SER A 157 21.94 -5.23 -15.68
CA SER A 157 20.86 -5.38 -14.70
C SER A 157 19.71 -4.40 -14.98
N PRO A 158 18.43 -4.80 -14.83
CA PRO A 158 17.28 -3.93 -15.10
C PRO A 158 17.37 -2.53 -14.46
N ASP A 159 17.82 -2.47 -13.22
CA ASP A 159 17.87 -1.25 -12.41
C ASP A 159 18.97 -0.26 -12.85
N GLN A 160 19.86 -0.66 -13.77
CA GLN A 160 20.94 0.18 -14.30
C GLN A 160 20.72 0.59 -15.76
N ARG A 161 19.64 0.12 -16.41
CA ARG A 161 19.43 0.33 -17.85
C ARG A 161 19.17 1.80 -18.19
N VAL A 162 18.40 2.50 -17.35
CA VAL A 162 18.12 3.93 -17.55
C VAL A 162 19.37 4.77 -17.31
N LEU A 163 20.22 4.40 -16.33
CA LEU A 163 21.50 5.06 -16.11
C LEU A 163 22.40 5.05 -17.36
N ILE A 164 22.45 3.92 -18.07
CA ILE A 164 23.20 3.80 -19.33
C ILE A 164 22.61 4.71 -20.40
N ALA A 165 21.28 4.75 -20.53
CA ALA A 165 20.62 5.64 -21.48
C ALA A 165 20.92 7.11 -21.16
N ILE A 166 20.84 7.53 -19.89
CA ILE A 166 21.17 8.89 -19.42
C ILE A 166 22.63 9.24 -19.75
N HIS A 167 23.57 8.29 -19.57
CA HIS A 167 24.98 8.51 -19.89
C HIS A 167 25.23 8.73 -21.39
N ALA A 168 24.36 8.19 -22.25
CA ALA A 168 24.41 8.38 -23.69
C ALA A 168 23.68 9.66 -24.18
N LEU A 169 23.18 10.52 -23.29
CA LEU A 169 22.55 11.78 -23.65
C LEU A 169 23.53 12.95 -23.59
N ARG A 170 23.32 13.96 -24.45
CA ARG A 170 24.06 15.22 -24.46
C ARG A 170 23.11 16.42 -24.59
N ASP A 171 23.68 17.61 -24.40
CA ASP A 171 23.03 18.90 -24.63
C ASP A 171 21.60 18.98 -24.04
N GLU A 172 20.61 19.28 -24.88
CA GLU A 172 19.21 19.47 -24.48
C GLU A 172 18.57 18.17 -23.98
N ALA A 173 18.91 17.02 -24.58
CA ALA A 173 18.42 15.74 -24.11
C ALA A 173 18.96 15.37 -22.71
N ALA A 174 20.22 15.71 -22.42
CA ALA A 174 20.78 15.54 -21.08
C ALA A 174 20.16 16.49 -20.05
N ASN A 175 19.87 17.74 -20.44
CA ASN A 175 19.14 18.69 -19.58
C ASN A 175 17.74 18.17 -19.24
N PHE A 176 17.03 17.66 -20.24
CA PHE A 176 15.71 17.06 -20.06
C PHE A 176 15.76 15.84 -19.12
N ALA A 177 16.71 14.94 -19.31
CA ALA A 177 16.89 13.79 -18.41
C ALA A 177 17.14 14.24 -16.95
N ARG A 178 17.97 15.27 -16.74
CA ARG A 178 18.18 15.86 -15.39
C ARG A 178 16.89 16.44 -14.81
N SER A 179 16.05 17.10 -15.62
CA SER A 179 14.75 17.59 -15.15
C SER A 179 13.79 16.45 -14.79
N GLN A 180 13.83 15.33 -15.51
CA GLN A 180 13.02 14.14 -15.17
C GLN A 180 13.47 13.53 -13.83
N VAL A 181 14.79 13.40 -13.60
CA VAL A 181 15.35 12.91 -12.33
C VAL A 181 14.92 13.81 -11.16
N ARG A 182 14.97 15.14 -11.35
CA ARG A 182 14.48 16.14 -10.37
C ARG A 182 13.00 15.99 -10.07
N ALA A 183 12.17 15.89 -11.10
CA ALA A 183 10.72 15.77 -10.97
C ALA A 183 10.29 14.47 -10.29
N ALA A 184 11.10 13.41 -10.41
CA ALA A 184 10.83 12.12 -9.79
C ALA A 184 11.12 12.06 -8.28
N ASN A 185 11.50 13.18 -7.65
CA ASN A 185 11.89 13.26 -6.23
C ASN A 185 13.03 12.29 -5.85
N CYS A 186 13.89 11.92 -6.80
CA CYS A 186 15.01 11.00 -6.58
C CYS A 186 16.27 11.67 -6.01
N SER A 187 16.14 12.80 -5.30
CA SER A 187 17.28 13.54 -4.71
C SER A 187 18.38 13.90 -5.73
N ASP A 188 18.00 14.22 -6.97
CA ASP A 188 18.91 14.46 -8.10
C ASP A 188 19.83 13.26 -8.46
N ASP A 189 19.53 12.05 -7.97
CA ASP A 189 20.31 10.85 -8.21
C ASP A 189 19.77 10.02 -9.41
N PRO A 190 20.50 9.95 -10.54
CA PRO A 190 20.10 9.14 -11.69
C PRO A 190 20.15 7.63 -11.41
N VAL A 191 20.90 7.17 -10.38
CA VAL A 191 20.93 5.75 -9.99
C VAL A 191 19.61 5.38 -9.31
N ALA A 192 19.16 6.16 -8.32
CA ALA A 192 17.85 5.99 -7.70
C ALA A 192 16.69 6.13 -8.69
N TYR A 193 16.80 7.05 -9.66
CA TYR A 193 15.80 7.17 -10.72
C TYR A 193 15.72 5.91 -11.60
N SER A 194 16.87 5.29 -11.90
CA SER A 194 16.99 4.10 -12.73
C SER A 194 16.43 2.83 -12.05
N SER A 195 16.39 2.75 -10.71
CA SER A 195 15.84 1.59 -10.00
C SER A 195 14.30 1.53 -10.00
N PHE A 196 13.61 2.64 -10.25
CA PHE A 196 12.14 2.69 -10.25
C PHE A 196 11.54 3.08 -11.62
N THR A 197 12.36 3.40 -12.61
CA THR A 197 11.94 3.75 -13.97
C THR A 197 12.38 2.69 -14.96
N SER A 198 11.45 2.13 -15.73
CA SER A 198 11.84 1.18 -16.79
C SER A 198 12.49 1.89 -17.98
N LEU A 199 13.44 1.22 -18.64
CA LEU A 199 14.09 1.76 -19.85
C LEU A 199 13.05 2.14 -20.93
N THR A 200 11.99 1.34 -21.09
CA THR A 200 10.92 1.61 -22.06
C THR A 200 10.17 2.90 -21.76
N GLU A 201 9.80 3.14 -20.50
CA GLU A 201 9.10 4.37 -20.10
C GLU A 201 10.02 5.59 -20.26
N PHE A 202 11.30 5.46 -19.90
CA PHE A 202 12.27 6.54 -20.08
C PHE A 202 12.45 6.92 -21.56
N LEU A 203 12.58 5.93 -22.45
CA LEU A 203 12.71 6.16 -23.90
C LEU A 203 11.45 6.76 -24.50
N LYS A 204 10.27 6.37 -24.00
CA LYS A 204 8.99 6.97 -24.43
C LYS A 204 8.95 8.47 -24.13
N LEU A 205 9.35 8.88 -22.93
CA LEU A 205 9.42 10.30 -22.56
C LEU A 205 10.38 11.10 -23.45
N LEU A 206 11.53 10.52 -23.79
CA LEU A 206 12.47 11.14 -24.74
C LEU A 206 11.87 11.27 -26.14
N ARG A 207 11.17 10.23 -26.62
CA ARG A 207 10.51 10.23 -27.94
C ARG A 207 9.46 11.33 -28.04
N GLU A 208 8.58 11.42 -27.03
CA GLU A 208 7.53 12.44 -26.96
C GLU A 208 8.11 13.85 -26.98
N ARG A 209 9.26 14.07 -26.31
CA ARG A 209 9.92 15.37 -26.24
C ARG A 209 10.68 15.75 -27.50
N PHE A 210 11.38 14.82 -28.15
CA PHE A 210 12.36 15.15 -29.20
C PHE A 210 12.01 14.61 -30.59
N ALA A 211 11.30 13.49 -30.70
CA ALA A 211 10.97 12.86 -31.99
C ALA A 211 9.61 13.33 -32.55
N ASP A 212 8.62 13.56 -31.68
CA ASP A 212 7.24 13.83 -32.11
C ASP A 212 6.92 15.33 -32.31
N VAL A 213 7.76 16.24 -31.82
CA VAL A 213 7.60 17.71 -31.98
C VAL A 213 7.68 18.16 -33.44
N GLY A 214 8.31 17.38 -34.33
CA GLY A 214 8.40 17.68 -35.76
C GLY A 214 7.18 17.27 -36.59
N ARG A 215 6.33 16.36 -36.09
CA ARG A 215 5.23 15.77 -36.87
C ARG A 215 3.93 16.57 -36.75
N SER A 216 3.68 17.19 -35.59
CA SER A 216 2.48 17.98 -35.33
C SER A 216 2.45 19.36 -36.01
N VAL A 217 3.61 19.95 -36.30
CA VAL A 217 3.71 21.28 -36.96
C VAL A 217 3.55 21.19 -38.48
N LYS A 218 3.92 20.07 -39.11
CA LYS A 218 3.81 19.91 -40.58
C LYS A 218 2.44 19.45 -41.07
N THR A 219 1.57 18.96 -40.18
CA THR A 219 0.21 18.52 -40.54
C THR A 219 -0.83 19.64 -40.46
N SER A 220 -0.58 20.73 -39.72
CA SER A 220 -1.48 21.89 -39.70
C SER A 220 -1.33 22.78 -40.93
N ASP A 221 -0.12 22.90 -41.51
CA ASP A 221 0.14 23.85 -42.60
C ASP A 221 -0.33 23.36 -43.99
N MET A 222 -0.73 22.09 -44.13
CA MET A 222 -1.18 21.55 -45.43
C MET A 222 -2.70 21.59 -45.62
N GLU A 223 -3.49 21.85 -44.57
CA GLU A 223 -4.96 21.94 -44.68
C GLU A 223 -5.51 23.38 -44.72
N GLU A 224 -4.69 24.42 -44.53
CA GLU A 224 -5.17 25.82 -44.51
C GLU A 224 -4.92 26.62 -45.82
N CYS A 225 -4.66 25.95 -46.95
CA CYS A 225 -4.46 26.64 -48.25
C CYS A 225 -5.32 26.10 -49.41
N LYS A 226 -6.54 25.64 -49.13
CA LYS A 226 -7.57 25.46 -50.16
C LYS A 226 -8.92 26.02 -49.71
N GLY A 227 -9.03 27.33 -49.65
CA GLY A 227 -10.34 27.96 -49.55
C GLY A 227 -10.29 29.46 -49.33
N THR A 228 -10.19 30.26 -50.40
CA THR A 228 -11.12 31.36 -50.72
C THR A 228 -10.67 32.14 -51.98
N GLN A 229 -11.61 32.22 -52.94
CA GLN A 229 -11.93 33.33 -53.89
C GLN A 229 -10.80 33.95 -54.75
N GLY A 230 -10.94 34.17 -56.06
CA GLY A 230 -12.12 34.56 -56.83
C GLY A 230 -12.01 36.05 -57.24
N HIS A 231 -11.97 36.30 -58.56
CA HIS A 231 -12.20 37.57 -59.26
C HIS A 231 -11.20 38.74 -59.11
N ASN A 232 -10.56 39.11 -60.24
CA ASN A 232 -10.79 40.42 -60.89
C ASN A 232 -10.02 40.51 -62.22
N GLY A 233 -10.70 41.02 -63.27
CA GLY A 233 -10.10 41.53 -64.51
C GLY A 233 -10.39 40.70 -65.75
#